data_AF-A0A0C2BG09-F1
#
_entry.id   AF-A0A0C2BG09-F1
#
_cell.length_a   1.000
_cell.length_b   1.000
_cell.length_c   1.000
_cell.angle_alpha   90.00
_cell.angle_beta   90.00
_cell.angle_gamma   90.00
#
_symmetry.space_group_name_H-M   'P 1'
#
loop_
_entity.id
_entity.type
_entity.pdbx_description
1 polymer ?
#
loop_
_entity_poly.entity_id
_entity_poly.type
_entity_poly.pdbx_seq_one_letter_code
_entity_poly.pdbx_strand_id
1 'polypeptide(L)'
;GLLNDPFYTGLRRKRVRGKEYDSLMDNFMKACTKRFALTKISYRNATHVYRRFGRDTLIQFEDFANQNAYRLLDKYKNEYCVFNDDIQ
;
A
#
# COMPACT_ATOMS: atom_id res chain seq x y z
N GLY A 1 -11.26 7.96 24.76
CA GLY A 1 -10.46 8.04 23.53
C GLY A 1 -9.96 6.67 23.15
N LEU A 2 -9.77 6.38 21.86
CA LEU A 2 -9.51 5.02 21.34
C LEU A 2 -8.35 4.27 22.04
N LEU A 3 -7.33 4.97 22.53
CA LEU A 3 -6.20 4.33 23.23
C LEU A 3 -6.59 3.58 24.51
N ASN A 4 -7.65 4.02 25.19
CA ASN A 4 -8.15 3.41 26.43
C ASN A 4 -9.33 2.46 26.20
N ASP A 5 -9.77 2.31 24.96
CA ASP A 5 -10.91 1.44 24.62
C ASP A 5 -10.46 -0.04 24.66
N PRO A 6 -11.07 -0.91 25.49
CA PRO A 6 -10.70 -2.31 25.58
C PRO A 6 -10.87 -3.07 24.26
N PHE A 7 -11.74 -2.60 23.36
CA PHE A 7 -12.03 -3.22 22.06
C PHE A 7 -11.22 -2.62 20.90
N TYR A 8 -10.33 -1.65 21.15
CA TYR A 8 -9.50 -1.08 20.10
C TYR A 8 -8.50 -2.11 19.54
N THR A 9 -8.59 -2.35 18.23
CA THR A 9 -7.78 -3.35 17.51
C THR A 9 -6.46 -2.81 16.98
N GLY A 10 -6.25 -1.49 17.03
CA GLY A 10 -5.04 -0.85 16.54
C GLY A 10 -3.89 -0.81 17.56
N LEU A 11 -2.74 -0.29 17.14
CA LEU A 11 -1.60 -0.08 18.03
C LEU A 11 -1.95 0.99 19.09
N ARG A 12 -1.80 0.64 20.37
CA ARG A 12 -2.06 1.53 21.52
C ARG A 12 -0.93 2.55 21.73
N ARG A 13 -0.68 3.36 20.71
CA ARG A 13 0.31 4.46 20.71
C ARG A 13 -0.17 5.63 19.86
N LYS A 14 0.43 6.81 20.05
CA LYS A 14 0.21 7.94 19.15
C LYS A 14 0.67 7.60 17.74
N ARG A 15 0.06 8.24 16.73
CA ARG A 15 0.41 8.03 15.33
C ARG A 15 1.85 8.46 15.07
N VAL A 16 2.58 7.62 14.33
CA VAL A 16 3.91 7.93 13.82
C VAL A 16 3.81 9.06 12.78
N ARG A 17 4.85 9.89 12.71
CA ARG A 17 4.96 11.05 11.82
C ARG A 17 6.37 11.15 11.23
N GLY A 18 6.52 11.97 10.18
CA GLY A 18 7.80 12.23 9.54
C GLY A 18 8.41 10.99 8.89
N LYS A 19 9.75 10.90 8.95
CA LYS A 19 10.54 9.92 8.20
C LYS A 19 10.13 8.46 8.42
N GLU A 20 9.75 8.08 9.64
CA GLU A 20 9.33 6.71 9.95
C GLU A 20 8.01 6.36 9.24
N TYR A 21 7.06 7.29 9.21
CA TYR A 21 5.81 7.13 8.45
C TYR A 21 6.07 7.07 6.95
N ASP A 22 6.93 7.95 6.43
CA ASP A 22 7.25 7.99 5.00
C ASP A 22 7.97 6.72 4.54
N SER A 23 8.88 6.19 5.38
CA SER A 23 9.58 4.93 5.12
C SER A 23 8.62 3.74 5.07
N LEU A 24 7.62 3.72 5.95
CA LEU A 24 6.58 2.70 5.93
C LEU A 24 5.76 2.77 4.63
N MET A 25 5.36 3.97 4.21
CA MET A 25 4.62 4.17 2.96
C MET A 25 5.46 3.75 1.74
N ASP A 26 6.73 4.12 1.68
CA ASP A 26 7.64 3.72 0.60
C ASP A 26 7.78 2.20 0.51
N ASN A 27 7.91 1.53 1.66
CA ASN A 27 7.99 0.07 1.71
C ASN A 27 6.68 -0.60 1.31
N PHE A 28 5.54 -0.03 1.69
CA PHE A 28 4.22 -0.50 1.27
C PHE A 28 4.06 -0.43 -0.25
N MET A 29 4.30 0.73 -0.86
CA MET A 29 4.18 0.93 -2.31
C MET A 29 5.08 -0.08 -3.06
N LYS A 30 6.35 -0.18 -2.64
CA LYS A 30 7.31 -1.14 -3.22
C LYS A 30 6.87 -2.59 -3.03
N ALA A 31 6.24 -2.95 -1.91
CA ALA A 31 5.79 -4.30 -1.65
C ALA A 31 4.56 -4.67 -2.50
N CYS A 32 3.60 -3.75 -2.64
CA CYS A 32 2.39 -3.92 -3.45
C CYS A 32 2.70 -4.04 -4.94
N THR A 33 3.70 -3.31 -5.43
CA THR A 33 4.12 -3.39 -6.84
C THR A 33 5.35 -4.26 -7.06
N LYS A 34 5.84 -4.91 -5.98
CA LYS A 34 6.97 -5.83 -6.10
C LYS A 34 6.49 -6.98 -6.96
N ARG A 35 7.20 -7.20 -8.06
CA ARG A 35 7.00 -8.33 -8.97
C ARG A 35 7.51 -9.64 -8.32
N PHE A 36 6.96 -10.02 -7.16
CA PHE A 36 7.36 -11.21 -6.42
C PHE A 36 6.28 -12.27 -6.53
N ALA A 37 6.36 -12.96 -7.66
CA ALA A 37 6.39 -14.41 -7.80
C ALA A 37 5.72 -14.74 -9.12
N LEU A 38 6.50 -15.29 -10.05
CA LEU A 38 5.97 -16.26 -10.98
C LEU A 38 5.39 -17.39 -10.11
N THR A 39 4.10 -17.34 -9.80
CA THR A 39 3.48 -18.45 -9.08
C THR A 39 3.44 -19.60 -10.06
N LYS A 40 4.34 -20.56 -9.86
CA LYS A 40 4.36 -21.80 -10.63
C LYS A 40 3.41 -22.77 -9.96
N ILE A 41 2.30 -23.07 -10.61
CA ILE A 41 1.42 -24.15 -10.19
C ILE A 41 1.71 -25.33 -11.12
N SER A 42 2.33 -26.37 -10.58
CA SER A 42 2.62 -27.60 -11.31
C SER A 42 1.54 -28.64 -11.03
N TYR A 43 0.92 -29.13 -12.09
CA TYR A 43 0.11 -30.36 -12.11
C TYR A 43 0.91 -31.46 -12.80
N ARG A 44 0.47 -32.73 -12.67
CA ARG A 44 1.19 -33.93 -13.15
C ARG A 44 1.85 -33.79 -14.52
N ASN A 45 1.25 -33.02 -15.44
CA ASN A 45 1.75 -32.84 -16.82
C ASN A 45 1.94 -31.37 -17.26
N ALA A 46 1.80 -30.36 -16.38
CA ALA A 46 1.86 -28.95 -16.79
C ALA A 46 2.29 -28.01 -15.67
N THR A 47 3.10 -26.99 -15.99
CA THR A 47 3.44 -25.90 -15.07
C THR A 47 2.85 -24.59 -15.60
N HIS A 48 1.90 -24.00 -14.87
CA HIS A 48 1.36 -22.67 -15.17
C HIS A 48 2.14 -21.62 -14.40
N VAL A 49 2.54 -20.56 -15.09
CA VAL A 49 3.28 -19.45 -14.51
C VAL A 49 2.39 -18.22 -14.46
N TYR A 50 1.87 -17.89 -13.27
CA TYR A 50 1.09 -16.66 -13.08
C TYR A 50 2.02 -15.49 -12.80
N ARG A 51 1.88 -14.40 -13.55
CA ARG A 51 2.49 -13.12 -13.20
C ARG A 51 1.61 -12.46 -12.15
N ARG A 52 2.10 -12.29 -10.91
CA ARG A 52 1.45 -11.41 -9.94
C ARG A 52 1.39 -9.97 -10.46
N PHE A 53 0.37 -9.24 -10.00
CA PHE A 53 0.13 -7.81 -10.31
C PHE A 53 1.44 -7.03 -10.07
N GLY A 54 1.95 -6.41 -11.14
CA GLY A 54 3.29 -5.81 -11.20
C GLY A 54 3.25 -4.33 -10.85
N ARG A 55 3.93 -3.51 -11.66
CA ARG A 55 3.81 -2.04 -11.53
C ARG A 55 2.42 -1.50 -11.87
N ASP A 56 1.63 -2.30 -12.59
CA ASP A 56 0.26 -1.96 -13.00
C ASP A 56 -0.78 -2.27 -11.90
N THR A 57 -0.35 -2.66 -10.70
CA THR A 57 -1.25 -2.77 -9.54
C THR A 57 -1.83 -1.39 -9.24
N LEU A 58 -3.16 -1.27 -9.36
CA LEU A 58 -3.89 -0.07 -8.96
C LEU A 58 -3.85 0.08 -7.44
N ILE A 59 -3.44 1.25 -6.96
CA ILE A 59 -3.44 1.62 -5.54
C ILE A 59 -4.37 2.82 -5.37
N GLN A 60 -5.41 2.65 -4.56
CA GLN A 60 -6.34 3.71 -4.20
C GLN A 60 -6.02 4.19 -2.77
N PHE A 61 -5.75 5.47 -2.60
CA PHE A 61 -5.60 6.09 -1.28
C PHE A 61 -6.93 6.64 -0.79
N GLU A 62 -7.38 6.18 0.38
CA GLU A 62 -8.65 6.55 1.01
C GLU A 62 -8.45 7.14 2.42
N ASP A 63 -9.31 8.08 2.81
CA ASP A 63 -9.45 8.58 4.18
C ASP A 63 -8.15 9.13 4.80
N PHE A 64 -7.27 9.70 3.97
CA PHE A 64 -6.06 10.37 4.45
C PHE A 64 -6.37 11.82 4.84
N ALA A 65 -5.81 12.28 5.96
CA ALA A 65 -5.86 13.70 6.30
C ALA A 65 -5.27 14.56 5.16
N ASN A 66 -5.95 15.65 4.79
CA ASN A 66 -5.67 16.49 3.61
C ASN A 66 -4.18 16.65 3.27
N GLN A 67 -3.37 17.11 4.22
CA GLN A 67 -1.92 17.34 3.97
C GLN A 67 -1.17 16.07 3.52
N ASN A 68 -1.52 14.90 4.08
CA ASN A 68 -0.92 13.64 3.64
C ASN A 68 -1.52 13.16 2.32
N ALA A 69 -2.81 13.33 2.09
CA ALA A 69 -3.47 12.91 0.85
C ALA A 69 -2.79 13.57 -0.37
N TYR A 70 -2.70 14.90 -0.39
CA TYR A 70 -2.03 15.64 -1.47
C TYR A 70 -0.55 15.27 -1.62
N ARG A 71 0.17 15.21 -0.49
CA ARG A 71 1.61 14.93 -0.49
C ARG A 71 1.95 13.53 -1.00
N LEU A 72 1.17 12.52 -0.60
CA LEU A 72 1.39 11.13 -1.02
C LEU A 72 0.99 10.94 -2.49
N LEU A 73 -0.11 11.54 -2.92
CA LEU A 73 -0.52 11.52 -4.33
C LEU A 73 0.56 12.16 -5.21
N ASP A 74 1.02 13.37 -4.88
CA ASP A 74 2.06 14.06 -5.65
C ASP A 74 3.37 13.26 -5.71
N LYS A 75 3.76 12.63 -4.60
CA LYS A 75 4.96 11.80 -4.52
C LYS A 75 4.91 10.56 -5.42
N TYR A 76 3.78 9.87 -5.52
CA TYR A 76 3.71 8.55 -6.16
C TYR A 76 3.05 8.52 -7.54
N LYS A 77 2.26 9.53 -7.92
CA LYS A 77 1.47 9.54 -9.19
C LYS A 77 2.28 9.31 -10.47
N ASN A 78 3.56 9.67 -10.48
CA ASN A 78 4.41 9.53 -11.66
C ASN A 78 5.14 8.18 -11.73
N GLU A 79 5.14 7.40 -10.65
CA GLU A 79 5.89 6.13 -10.56
C GLU A 79 4.98 4.90 -10.39
N TYR A 80 3.76 5.10 -9.92
CA TYR A 80 2.80 4.04 -9.56
C TYR A 80 1.44 4.30 -10.22
N CYS A 81 0.69 3.24 -10.51
CA CYS A 81 -0.72 3.34 -10.85
C CYS A 81 -1.51 3.67 -9.58
N VAL A 82 -1.63 4.96 -9.25
CA VAL A 82 -2.21 5.44 -7.98
C VAL A 82 -3.19 6.57 -8.20
N PHE A 83 -4.24 6.61 -7.39
CA PHE A 83 -5.20 7.71 -7.32
C PHE A 83 -5.69 7.92 -5.88
N ASN A 84 -6.31 9.05 -5.61
CA ASN A 84 -6.97 9.37 -4.33
C ASN A 84 -8.40 9.85 -4.60
N ASP A 85 -9.39 9.14 -4.05
CA ASP A 85 -10.82 9.37 -4.33
C ASP A 85 -11.34 10.69 -3.72
N ASP A 86 -10.68 11.20 -2.68
CA ASP A 86 -11.06 12.45 -2.00
C ASP A 86 -10.61 13.74 -2.72
N ILE A 87 -9.66 13.65 -3.67
CA ILE A 87 -8.99 14.82 -4.29
C ILE A 87 -9.30 14.99 -5.78
N GLN A 88 -9.32 13.89 -6.54
CA GLN A 88 -9.36 13.92 -8.01
C GLN A 88 -10.73 14.26 -8.58
#